data_AF-A0AAN8NRK7-F1
#
_entry.id   AF-A0AAN8NRK7-F1
#
_cell.length_a   1.000
_cell.length_b   1.000
_cell.length_c   1.000
_cell.angle_alpha   90.00
_cell.angle_beta   90.00
_cell.angle_gamma   90.00
#
_symmetry.space_group_name_H-M   'P 1'
#
loop_
_entity.id
_entity.type
_entity.pdbx_description
1 polymer ?
#
loop_
_entity_poly.entity_id
_entity_poly.type
_entity_poly.pdbx_seq_one_letter_code
_entity_poly.pdbx_strand_id
1 'polypeptide(L)'
;MIDFNILEGELENAIMLDENYKRENNAKFRAVEQRVATYDEFRDIVKASHLRPLDKNEKIADPKISQKNVIWNVAASKTEGEMLFFNESKRSKKHFTEK
;
A
#
# COMPACT_ATOMS: atom_id res chain seq x y z
N MET A 1 -14.59 -46.56 14.57
CA MET A 1 -13.56 -46.23 13.57
C MET A 1 -13.45 -44.72 13.52
N ILE A 2 -12.24 -44.18 13.47
CA ILE A 2 -12.02 -42.75 13.24
C ILE A 2 -12.27 -42.48 11.76
N ASP A 3 -13.01 -41.40 11.46
CA ASP A 3 -13.25 -40.97 10.09
C ASP A 3 -12.12 -40.03 9.65
N PHE A 4 -11.24 -40.54 8.79
CA PHE A 4 -10.06 -39.81 8.34
C PHE A 4 -10.41 -38.61 7.45
N ASN A 5 -11.54 -38.64 6.75
CA ASN A 5 -11.95 -37.53 5.88
C ASN A 5 -12.32 -36.28 6.71
N ILE A 6 -12.99 -36.48 7.85
CA ILE A 6 -13.34 -35.39 8.76
C ILE A 6 -12.06 -34.80 9.37
N LEU A 7 -11.14 -35.67 9.80
CA LEU A 7 -9.88 -35.26 10.41
C LEU A 7 -8.98 -34.47 9.44
N GLU A 8 -8.94 -34.88 8.17
CA GLU A 8 -8.21 -34.16 7.12
C GLU A 8 -8.82 -32.77 6.87
N GLY A 9 -10.15 -32.67 6.79
CA GLY A 9 -10.82 -31.37 6.66
C GLY A 9 -10.61 -30.45 7.87
N GLU A 10 -10.59 -31.00 9.09
CA GLU A 10 -10.26 -30.24 10.30
C GLU A 10 -8.82 -29.71 10.26
N LEU A 11 -7.87 -30.53 9.79
CA LEU A 11 -6.48 -30.15 9.64
C LEU A 11 -6.30 -29.02 8.62
N GLU A 12 -6.91 -29.14 7.44
CA GLU A 12 -6.84 -28.10 6.41
C GLU A 12 -7.39 -26.77 6.90
N ASN A 13 -8.53 -26.80 7.60
CA ASN A 13 -9.13 -25.60 8.19
C ASN A 13 -8.22 -24.96 9.24
N ALA A 14 -7.59 -25.77 10.10
CA ALA A 14 -6.65 -25.28 11.11
C ALA A 14 -5.43 -24.60 10.46
N ILE A 15 -4.87 -25.20 9.41
CA ILE A 15 -3.75 -24.63 8.65
C ILE A 15 -4.14 -23.28 8.04
N MET A 16 -5.28 -23.22 7.36
CA MET A 16 -5.75 -21.98 6.73
C MET A 16 -5.98 -20.85 7.75
N LEU A 17 -6.51 -21.19 8.94
CA LEU A 17 -6.72 -20.22 10.02
C LEU A 17 -5.39 -19.65 10.51
N ASP A 18 -4.40 -20.51 10.73
CA ASP A 18 -3.05 -20.11 11.15
C ASP A 18 -2.36 -19.21 10.12
N GLU A 19 -2.50 -19.53 8.83
CA GLU A 19 -1.95 -18.71 7.75
C GLU A 19 -2.61 -17.33 7.68
N ASN A 20 -3.93 -17.27 7.82
CA ASN A 20 -4.66 -16.00 7.90
C ASN A 20 -4.19 -15.16 9.08
N TYR A 21 -4.09 -15.77 10.27
CA TYR A 21 -3.63 -15.10 11.48
C TYR A 21 -2.21 -14.52 11.33
N LYS A 22 -1.29 -15.30 10.74
CA LYS A 22 0.08 -14.85 10.47
C LYS A 22 0.11 -13.64 9.54
N ARG A 23 -0.68 -13.66 8.45
CA ARG A 23 -0.79 -12.52 7.50
C ARG A 23 -1.36 -11.27 8.17
N GLU A 24 -2.44 -11.41 8.93
CA GLU A 24 -3.04 -10.27 9.63
C GLU A 24 -2.08 -9.66 10.64
N ASN A 25 -1.41 -10.49 11.45
CA ASN A 25 -0.45 -9.98 12.42
C ASN A 25 0.74 -9.29 11.76
N ASN A 26 1.25 -9.83 10.64
CA ASN A 26 2.27 -9.14 9.86
C ASN A 26 1.78 -7.74 9.43
N ALA A 27 0.54 -7.63 8.93
CA ALA A 27 -0.05 -6.36 8.56
C ALA A 27 -0.22 -5.40 9.75
N LYS A 28 -0.60 -5.92 10.94
CA LYS A 28 -0.66 -5.13 12.19
C LYS A 28 0.71 -4.56 12.53
N PHE A 29 1.76 -5.39 12.51
CA PHE A 29 3.12 -4.93 12.78
C PHE A 29 3.57 -3.87 11.76
N ARG A 30 3.31 -4.11 10.47
CA ARG A 30 3.64 -3.15 9.41
C ARG A 30 2.93 -1.81 9.58
N ALA A 31 1.64 -1.82 9.90
CA ALA A 31 0.88 -0.58 10.13
C ALA A 31 1.40 0.21 11.34
N VAL A 32 1.79 -0.50 12.41
CA VAL A 32 2.41 0.13 13.58
C VAL A 32 3.78 0.71 13.24
N GLU A 33 4.60 -0.03 12.50
CA GLU A 33 5.93 0.42 12.05
C GLU A 33 5.86 1.65 11.15
N GLN A 34 4.83 1.72 10.28
CA GLN A 34 4.53 2.87 9.44
C GLN A 34 3.98 4.08 10.20
N ARG A 35 3.68 3.94 11.50
CA ARG A 35 3.15 5.01 12.38
C ARG A 35 1.90 5.68 11.80
N VAL A 36 0.96 4.86 11.38
CA VAL A 36 -0.32 5.29 10.81
C VAL A 36 -1.07 6.22 11.79
N ALA A 37 -1.66 7.30 11.28
CA ALA A 37 -2.19 8.38 12.12
C ALA A 37 -3.58 8.05 12.70
N THR A 38 -4.38 7.24 12.00
CA THR A 38 -5.75 6.93 12.38
C THR A 38 -6.02 5.43 12.51
N TYR A 39 -7.00 5.07 13.33
CA TYR A 39 -7.42 3.68 13.47
C TYR A 39 -8.07 3.14 12.20
N ASP A 40 -8.78 3.97 11.44
CA ASP A 40 -9.40 3.55 10.18
C ASP A 40 -8.35 3.11 9.16
N GLU A 41 -7.27 3.87 8.99
CA GLU A 41 -6.15 3.47 8.13
C GLU A 41 -5.48 2.17 8.62
N PHE A 42 -5.27 2.02 9.94
CA PHE A 42 -4.75 0.78 10.51
C PHE A 42 -5.66 -0.42 10.19
N ARG A 43 -6.96 -0.26 10.41
CA ARG A 43 -7.97 -1.29 10.15
C ARG A 43 -7.97 -1.67 8.68
N ASP A 44 -7.90 -0.69 7.78
CA ASP A 44 -7.97 -0.93 6.35
C ASP A 44 -6.70 -1.65 5.84
N ILE A 45 -5.53 -1.35 6.40
CA ILE A 45 -4.28 -2.11 6.13
C ILE A 45 -4.41 -3.57 6.57
N VAL A 46 -4.92 -3.82 7.79
CA VAL A 46 -5.07 -5.20 8.30
C VAL A 46 -6.10 -5.98 7.49
N LYS A 47 -7.23 -5.36 7.16
CA LYS A 47 -8.25 -5.95 6.29
C LYS A 47 -7.69 -6.30 4.91
N ALA A 48 -6.85 -5.45 4.34
CA ALA A 48 -6.22 -5.67 3.04
C ALA A 48 -5.07 -6.71 3.06
N SER A 49 -4.76 -7.34 4.21
CA SER A 49 -3.63 -8.28 4.36
C SER A 49 -3.73 -9.54 3.50
N HIS A 50 -4.94 -9.90 3.07
CA HIS A 50 -5.18 -11.04 2.19
C HIS A 50 -5.01 -10.71 0.70
N LEU A 51 -4.75 -9.45 0.33
CA LEU A 51 -4.55 -9.06 -1.06
C LEU A 51 -3.18 -9.53 -1.56
N ARG A 52 -3.17 -10.20 -2.71
CA ARG A 52 -1.94 -10.54 -3.43
C ARG A 52 -1.57 -9.43 -4.41
N PRO A 53 -0.27 -9.27 -4.75
CA PRO A 53 0.14 -8.45 -5.87
C PRO A 53 -0.60 -8.87 -7.15
N LEU A 54 -0.92 -7.89 -7.99
CA LEU A 54 -1.54 -8.15 -9.28
C LEU A 54 -0.52 -8.81 -10.22
N ASP A 55 -0.90 -9.89 -10.89
CA ASP A 55 -0.03 -10.54 -11.86
C ASP A 55 0.03 -9.75 -13.18
N LYS A 56 1.14 -9.88 -13.93
CA LYS A 56 1.34 -9.16 -15.21
C LYS A 56 0.27 -9.45 -16.27
N ASN A 57 -0.34 -10.63 -16.17
CA ASN A 57 -1.38 -11.09 -17.09
C ASN A 57 -2.79 -10.75 -16.61
N GLU A 58 -2.92 -10.27 -15.38
CA GLU A 58 -4.19 -9.84 -14.80
C GLU A 58 -4.47 -8.41 -15.23
N LYS A 59 -5.37 -8.28 -16.20
CA LYS A 59 -5.89 -6.96 -16.58
C LYS A 59 -6.87 -6.54 -15.50
N ILE A 60 -6.73 -5.30 -15.05
CA ILE A 60 -7.75 -4.64 -14.23
C ILE A 60 -9.01 -4.60 -15.10
N ALA A 61 -10.01 -5.41 -14.74
CA ALA A 61 -11.21 -5.59 -15.54
C ALA A 61 -12.03 -4.30 -15.70
N ASP A 62 -11.77 -3.29 -14.85
CA ASP A 62 -12.44 -2.01 -14.90
C ASP A 62 -11.88 -1.12 -16.03
N PRO A 63 -12.64 -0.89 -17.12
CA PRO A 63 -12.18 -0.11 -18.28
C PRO A 63 -11.87 1.36 -17.95
N LYS A 64 -12.28 1.86 -16.78
CA LYS A 64 -11.92 3.19 -16.28
C LYS A 64 -10.49 3.29 -15.75
N ILE A 65 -9.96 2.20 -15.20
CA ILE A 65 -8.60 2.11 -14.62
C ILE A 65 -7.63 1.52 -15.64
N SER A 66 -8.09 0.59 -16.49
CA SER A 66 -7.31 -0.03 -17.56
C SER A 66 -6.96 0.91 -18.73
N GLN A 67 -7.23 2.22 -18.63
CA GLN A 67 -6.93 3.13 -19.71
C GLN A 67 -5.41 3.24 -19.88
N LYS A 68 -4.96 2.85 -21.07
CA LYS A 68 -3.55 2.83 -21.52
C LYS A 68 -2.85 4.19 -21.43
N ASN A 69 -3.59 5.26 -21.14
CA ASN A 69 -3.14 6.65 -21.04
C ASN A 69 -3.41 7.30 -19.67
N VAL A 70 -3.44 6.53 -18.57
CA VAL A 70 -3.42 7.14 -17.22
C VAL A 70 -2.05 7.79 -17.02
N ILE A 71 -2.01 9.12 -17.15
CA ILE A 71 -0.84 9.91 -16.80
C ILE A 71 -0.78 9.96 -15.28
N TRP A 72 0.05 9.11 -14.68
CA TRP A 72 0.26 9.04 -13.24
C TRP A 72 0.80 10.35 -12.63
N ASN A 73 1.24 11.29 -13.48
CA ASN A 73 1.71 12.60 -13.09
C ASN A 73 1.08 13.73 -13.94
N VAL A 74 -0.03 14.29 -13.48
CA VAL A 74 -0.71 15.42 -14.16
C VAL A 74 0.17 16.68 -14.23
N ALA A 75 1.12 16.84 -13.30
CA ALA A 75 2.06 17.97 -13.36
C ALA A 75 3.07 17.83 -14.52
N ALA A 76 3.30 16.61 -15.03
CA ALA A 76 4.17 16.36 -16.18
C ALA A 76 3.47 16.65 -17.53
N SER A 77 2.14 16.72 -17.57
CA SER A 77 1.40 17.03 -18.81
C SER A 77 1.27 18.54 -19.08
N LYS A 78 1.96 19.39 -18.32
CA LYS A 78 2.01 20.84 -18.60
C LYS A 78 3.10 21.15 -19.63
N THR A 79 2.63 21.34 -20.86
CA THR A 79 2.97 22.40 -21.80
C THR A 79 4.41 22.93 -21.77
N GLU A 80 5.12 22.78 -22.90
CA GLU A 80 6.44 23.37 -23.22
C GLU A 80 6.47 24.92 -23.21
N GLY A 81 5.55 25.61 -22.52
CA GLY A 81 5.31 27.04 -22.66
C GLY A 81 5.37 27.92 -21.40
N GLU A 82 5.44 27.37 -20.18
CA GLU A 82 5.47 28.21 -18.97
C GLU A 82 6.49 27.71 -17.94
N MET A 83 7.77 27.88 -18.26
CA MET A 83 8.80 28.05 -17.22
C MET A 83 8.64 29.43 -16.58
N LEU A 84 7.64 29.59 -15.72
CA LEU A 84 7.65 30.67 -14.75
C LEU A 84 8.67 30.32 -13.67
N PHE A 85 9.87 30.87 -13.83
CA PHE A 85 10.95 30.90 -12.85
C PHE A 85 10.41 31.17 -11.45
N PHE A 86 10.32 30.13 -10.62
CA PHE A 86 10.09 30.33 -9.20
C PHE A 86 11.39 30.84 -8.59
N ASN A 87 11.45 32.15 -8.42
CA ASN A 87 12.56 32.86 -7.82
C ASN A 87 12.67 32.48 -6.33
N GLU A 88 13.53 31.53 -6.00
CA GLU A 88 13.96 31.27 -4.61
C GLU A 88 14.94 32.34 -4.10
N SER A 89 14.61 33.62 -4.28
CA SER A 89 15.08 34.63 -3.35
C SER A 89 14.20 34.50 -2.11
N LYS A 90 14.65 33.69 -1.14
CA LYS A 90 14.53 33.85 0.34
C LYS A 90 14.90 32.54 1.07
N ARG A 91 16.06 31.95 0.79
CA ARG A 91 16.76 31.16 1.83
C ARG A 91 17.83 32.04 2.48
N SER A 92 17.36 33.01 3.26
CA SER A 92 18.23 33.80 4.13
C SER A 92 18.81 32.86 5.19
N LYS A 93 20.05 32.40 4.95
CA LYS A 93 20.89 31.85 6.01
C LYS A 93 21.26 33.00 6.93
N LYS A 94 20.54 33.12 8.05
CA LYS A 94 21.02 33.82 9.23
C LYS A 94 21.08 32.81 10.37
N HIS A 95 22.29 32.39 10.71
CA HIS A 95 22.80 32.50 12.07
C HIS A 95 24.31 32.28 12.00
N PHE A 96 25.01 33.41 12.03
CA PHE A 96 26.41 33.55 12.43
C PHE A 96 26.39 33.93 13.91
N THR A 97 27.13 33.20 14.75
CA THR A 97 27.94 33.77 15.84
C THR A 97 29.01 32.76 16.24
N GLU A 98 30.26 33.14 15.98
CA GLU A 98 31.45 32.68 16.70
C GLU A 98 31.26 32.75 18.22
N LYS A 99 31.64 31.68 18.92
CA LYS A 99 32.65 31.67 19.98
C LYS A 99 32.99 30.23 20.37
#